data_AF-A0A3D2INA7-F1
#
_entry.id   AF-A0A3D2INA7-F1
#
_cell.length_a   1.000
_cell.length_b   1.000
_cell.length_c   1.000
_cell.angle_alpha   90.00
_cell.angle_beta   90.00
_cell.angle_gamma   90.00
#
_symmetry.space_group_name_H-M   'P 1'
#
loop_
_entity.id
_entity.type
_entity.pdbx_description
1 polymer ?
#
loop_
_entity_poly.entity_id
_entity_poly.type
_entity_poly.pdbx_seq_one_letter_code
_entity_poly.pdbx_strand_id
1 'polypeptide(L)'
;MELRDQYTAAAQRAISCAVQYAKKSGSPMIGTEHLLYGLSQEKEGTAHVVLRAYQVDADTLDSLIRELIEPEKDFISRGTKQAGKTNGRPLEEGKKGRKQKAEQPDRISESAVPESKRQEDKNPESRMQEGKTPES
;
A
#
# COMPACT_ATOMS: atom_id res chain seq x y z
N MET A 1 6.56 15.31 23.88
CA MET A 1 7.51 14.81 22.88
C MET A 1 6.81 13.69 22.15
N GLU A 2 6.66 13.77 20.83
CA GLU A 2 6.06 12.68 20.06
C GLU A 2 7.03 11.49 20.04
N LEU A 3 6.50 10.25 20.06
CA LEU A 3 7.34 9.04 20.12
C LEU A 3 8.34 8.95 18.96
N ARG A 4 8.00 9.55 17.80
CA ARG A 4 8.87 9.59 16.62
C ARG A 4 10.15 10.39 16.85
N ASP A 5 10.14 11.44 17.66
CA ASP A 5 11.28 12.33 17.88
C ASP A 5 12.43 11.65 18.65
N GLN A 6 12.17 10.48 19.24
CA GLN A 6 13.14 9.69 19.99
C GLN A 6 13.86 8.63 19.14
N TYR A 7 13.43 8.43 17.89
CA TYR A 7 14.04 7.47 16.98
C TYR A 7 15.14 8.09 16.13
N THR A 8 16.10 7.28 15.71
CA THR A 8 17.08 7.67 14.70
C THR A 8 16.39 7.96 13.37
N ALA A 9 17.00 8.79 12.52
CA ALA A 9 16.45 9.09 11.18
C ALA A 9 16.20 7.82 10.36
N ALA A 10 17.12 6.84 10.40
CA ALA A 10 16.94 5.55 9.74
C ALA A 10 15.71 4.79 10.29
N ALA A 11 15.51 4.75 11.61
CA ALA A 11 14.34 4.09 12.19
C ALA A 11 13.03 4.79 11.80
N GLN A 12 13.00 6.12 11.74
CA GLN A 12 11.82 6.87 11.28
C GLN A 12 11.47 6.56 9.82
N ARG A 13 12.49 6.44 8.95
CA ARG A 13 12.31 6.05 7.53
C ARG A 13 11.83 4.61 7.41
N ALA A 14 12.42 3.67 8.14
CA ALA A 14 11.97 2.27 8.17
C ALA A 14 10.51 2.14 8.61
N ILE A 15 10.08 2.86 9.66
CA ILE A 15 8.67 2.90 10.08
C ILE A 15 7.79 3.49 8.98
N SER A 16 8.24 4.54 8.30
CA SER A 16 7.49 5.15 7.19
C SER A 16 7.35 4.18 6.00
N CYS A 17 8.37 3.36 5.71
CA CYS A 17 8.30 2.29 4.74
C CYS A 17 7.33 1.19 5.16
N ALA A 18 7.34 0.78 6.43
CA ALA A 18 6.41 -0.21 6.99
C ALA A 18 4.95 0.22 6.85
N VAL A 19 4.65 1.48 7.20
CA VAL A 19 3.30 2.08 7.05
C VAL A 19 2.85 2.06 5.58
N GLN A 20 3.75 2.44 4.66
CA GLN A 20 3.44 2.43 3.23
C GLN A 20 3.21 1.02 2.70
N TYR A 21 4.00 0.05 3.17
CA TYR A 21 3.86 -1.35 2.79
C TYR A 21 2.53 -1.93 3.28
N ALA A 22 2.17 -1.75 4.56
CA ALA A 22 0.89 -2.19 5.12
C ALA A 22 -0.33 -1.64 4.35
N LYS A 23 -0.25 -0.37 3.94
CA LYS A 23 -1.30 0.24 3.10
C LYS A 23 -1.39 -0.39 1.72
N LYS A 24 -0.25 -0.71 1.10
CA LYS A 24 -0.18 -1.33 -0.24
C LYS A 24 -0.62 -2.80 -0.22
N SER A 25 -0.31 -3.53 0.85
CA SER A 25 -0.75 -4.93 1.03
C SER A 25 -2.22 -5.05 1.42
N GLY A 26 -2.88 -3.95 1.80
CA GLY A 26 -4.27 -3.96 2.25
C GLY A 26 -4.44 -4.44 3.70
N SER A 27 -3.36 -4.45 4.48
CA SER A 27 -3.39 -4.90 5.87
C SER A 27 -4.11 -3.87 6.76
N PRO A 28 -5.09 -4.28 7.59
CA PRO A 28 -5.83 -3.36 8.45
C PRO A 28 -4.99 -2.80 9.61
N MET A 29 -3.87 -3.44 9.93
CA MET A 29 -2.95 -3.09 11.01
C MET A 29 -1.50 -3.20 10.54
N ILE A 30 -0.62 -2.39 11.13
CA ILE A 30 0.84 -2.49 10.95
C ILE A 30 1.38 -3.53 11.93
N GLY A 31 1.53 -4.76 11.46
CA GLY A 31 2.20 -5.85 12.19
C GLY A 31 3.74 -5.83 12.09
N THR A 32 4.38 -6.80 12.74
CA THR A 32 5.85 -6.95 12.78
C THR A 32 6.47 -7.25 11.43
N GLU A 33 5.74 -7.95 10.56
CA GLU A 33 6.09 -8.26 9.18
C GLU A 33 6.28 -6.99 8.34
N HIS A 34 5.41 -5.99 8.52
CA HIS A 34 5.52 -4.72 7.82
C HIS A 34 6.73 -3.93 8.33
N LEU A 35 6.99 -4.00 9.63
CA LEU A 35 8.18 -3.38 10.22
C LEU A 35 9.46 -4.04 9.70
N LEU A 36 9.49 -5.37 9.63
CA LEU A 36 10.61 -6.13 9.08
C LEU A 36 10.85 -5.78 7.60
N TYR A 37 9.79 -5.70 6.79
CA TYR A 37 9.87 -5.21 5.41
C TYR A 37 10.43 -3.77 5.37
N GLY A 38 9.95 -2.88 6.24
CA GLY A 38 10.44 -1.50 6.35
C GLY A 38 11.93 -1.40 6.70
N LEU A 39 12.41 -2.25 7.61
CA LEU A 39 13.83 -2.35 7.97
C LEU A 39 14.69 -2.89 6.82
N SER A 40 14.16 -3.84 6.04
CA SER A 40 14.80 -4.34 4.83
C SER A 40 14.88 -3.28 3.72
N GLN A 41 13.92 -2.35 3.66
CA GLN A 41 13.91 -1.26 2.66
C GLN A 41 14.83 -0.09 3.02
N GLU A 42 15.16 0.11 4.30
CA GLU A 42 16.00 1.22 4.76
C GLU A 42 17.49 0.92 4.53
N LYS A 43 17.98 1.22 3.33
CA LYS A 43 19.31 0.80 2.84
C LYS A 43 20.51 1.31 3.66
N GLU A 44 20.36 2.41 4.39
CA GLU A 44 21.42 3.00 5.23
C GLU A 44 21.42 2.46 6.67
N GLY A 45 20.39 1.70 7.05
CA GLY A 45 20.24 1.19 8.41
C GLY A 45 21.08 -0.07 8.68
N THR A 46 21.55 -0.22 9.92
CA THR A 46 22.25 -1.44 10.37
C THR A 46 21.42 -2.70 10.14
N ALA A 47 20.09 -2.61 10.32
CA ALA A 47 19.20 -3.74 10.09
C ALA A 47 19.24 -4.24 8.63
N HIS A 48 19.26 -3.34 7.64
CA HIS A 48 19.39 -3.71 6.23
C HIS A 48 20.70 -4.46 5.95
N VAL A 49 21.81 -3.99 6.53
CA VAL A 49 23.12 -4.64 6.37
C VAL A 49 23.08 -6.06 6.93
N VAL A 50 22.52 -6.24 8.13
CA VAL A 50 22.37 -7.56 8.76
C VAL A 50 21.46 -8.46 7.93
N LEU A 51 20.27 -8.00 7.54
CA LEU A 51 19.33 -8.80 6.74
C LEU A 51 19.95 -9.25 5.40
N ARG A 52 20.62 -8.34 4.70
CA ARG A 52 21.33 -8.67 3.45
C ARG A 52 22.43 -9.70 3.66
N ALA A 53 23.16 -9.65 4.78
CA ALA A 53 24.19 -10.63 5.09
C ALA A 53 23.63 -12.06 5.23
N TYR A 54 22.35 -12.20 5.56
CA TYR A 54 21.61 -13.46 5.58
C TYR A 54 20.78 -13.71 4.32
N GLN A 55 21.04 -12.96 3.22
CA GLN A 55 20.32 -13.06 1.95
C GLN A 55 18.80 -12.81 2.09
N VAL A 56 18.41 -11.97 3.05
CA VAL A 56 17.04 -11.52 3.22
C VAL A 56 16.91 -10.13 2.61
N ASP A 57 16.27 -10.04 1.44
CA ASP A 57 15.92 -8.79 0.78
C ASP A 57 14.40 -8.51 0.83
N ALA A 58 14.01 -7.34 0.33
CA ALA A 58 12.61 -6.90 0.37
C ALA A 58 11.69 -7.75 -0.52
N ASP A 59 12.19 -8.26 -1.65
CA ASP A 59 11.41 -9.07 -2.60
C ASP A 59 11.13 -10.47 -2.03
N THR A 60 12.15 -11.06 -1.39
CA THR A 60 12.04 -12.31 -0.65
C THR A 60 11.05 -12.16 0.51
N LEU A 61 11.12 -11.06 1.27
CA LEU A 61 10.16 -10.78 2.34
C LEU A 61 8.74 -10.56 1.81
N ASP A 62 8.54 -9.81 0.72
CA ASP A 62 7.20 -9.61 0.16
C ASP A 62 6.56 -10.95 -0.24
N SER A 63 7.34 -11.82 -0.89
CA SER A 63 6.89 -13.15 -1.30
C SER A 63 6.48 -13.99 -0.09
N LEU A 64 7.34 -14.06 0.94
CA LEU A 64 7.06 -14.82 2.17
C LEU A 64 5.88 -14.27 2.95
N ILE A 65 5.74 -12.94 3.05
CA ILE A 65 4.62 -12.31 3.74
C ILE A 65 3.30 -12.66 3.04
N ARG A 66 3.27 -12.57 1.71
CA ARG A 66 2.09 -12.95 0.91
C ARG A 66 1.73 -14.43 1.01
N GLU A 67 2.73 -15.30 1.13
CA GLU A 67 2.54 -16.73 1.27
C GLU A 67 2.03 -17.12 2.66
N LEU A 68 2.60 -16.51 3.71
CA LEU A 68 2.39 -16.94 5.10
C LEU A 68 1.26 -16.18 5.81
N ILE A 69 0.92 -14.98 5.33
CA ILE A 69 -0.04 -14.09 6.01
C ILE A 69 -1.20 -13.82 5.07
N GLU A 70 -2.26 -14.62 5.20
CA GLU A 70 -3.56 -14.26 4.66
C GLU A 70 -4.10 -13.04 5.43
N PRO A 71 -4.81 -12.10 4.77
CA PRO A 71 -5.43 -10.99 5.47
C PRO A 71 -6.39 -11.55 6.52
N GLU A 72 -6.03 -11.38 7.80
CA GLU A 72 -6.83 -11.80 8.94
C GLU A 72 -8.21 -11.11 8.86
N LYS A 73 -9.23 -11.85 8.41
CA LYS A 73 -10.58 -11.31 8.23
C LYS A 73 -11.37 -11.12 9.53
N ASP A 74 -10.83 -11.49 10.69
CA ASP A 74 -11.68 -11.83 11.85
C ASP A 74 -11.34 -11.15 13.18
N PHE A 75 -10.97 -9.86 13.18
CA PHE A 75 -10.74 -9.13 14.45
C PHE A 75 -11.78 -8.06 14.84
N ILE A 76 -12.70 -7.61 13.96
CA ILE A 76 -13.72 -6.59 14.31
C ILE A 76 -15.13 -7.20 14.45
N SER A 77 -15.26 -8.39 15.06
CA SER A 77 -16.62 -8.94 15.33
C SER A 77 -16.81 -9.65 16.67
N ARG A 78 -15.83 -9.65 17.59
CA ARG A 78 -15.91 -10.36 18.89
C ARG A 78 -15.98 -9.46 20.15
N GLY A 79 -16.35 -8.18 20.01
CA GLY A 79 -16.25 -7.21 21.13
C GLY A 79 -17.49 -6.41 21.54
N THR A 80 -18.65 -6.51 20.87
CA THR A 80 -19.80 -5.63 21.19
C THR A 80 -21.13 -6.36 21.37
N LYS A 81 -21.19 -7.38 22.24
CA LYS A 81 -22.47 -7.80 22.84
C LYS A 81 -22.32 -8.17 24.32
N GLN A 82 -22.46 -7.18 25.19
CA GLN A 82 -23.18 -7.35 26.45
C GLN A 82 -23.89 -6.04 26.82
N ALA A 83 -25.19 -6.19 27.08
CA ALA A 83 -26.15 -5.13 27.31
C ALA A 83 -26.10 -4.63 28.76
N GLY A 84 -26.09 -3.30 28.93
CA GLY A 84 -26.42 -2.63 30.18
C GLY A 84 -27.57 -1.65 29.93
N LYS A 85 -28.78 -2.09 30.23
CA LYS A 85 -30.03 -1.33 30.11
C LYS A 85 -30.35 -0.67 31.45
N THR A 86 -30.32 0.66 31.54
CA THR A 86 -31.16 1.43 32.49
C THR A 86 -31.45 2.86 32.00
N ASN A 87 -32.72 3.05 31.61
CA ASN A 87 -33.64 4.19 31.64
C ASN A 87 -33.15 5.63 31.93
N GLY A 88 -33.49 6.54 31.01
CA GLY A 88 -33.52 8.00 31.25
C GLY A 88 -34.31 8.78 30.18
N ARG A 89 -35.62 8.99 30.47
CA ARG A 89 -36.60 9.99 29.95
C ARG A 89 -36.89 10.16 28.44
N PRO A 90 -38.17 10.16 28.01
CA PRO A 90 -38.58 10.59 26.68
C PRO A 90 -38.62 12.13 26.58
N LEU A 91 -38.10 12.68 25.48
CA LEU A 91 -38.41 14.04 25.03
C LEU A 91 -39.40 13.94 23.86
N GLU A 92 -40.51 14.63 24.07
CA GLU A 92 -41.71 14.72 23.25
C GLU A 92 -41.49 15.29 21.84
N GLU A 93 -42.29 14.73 20.94
CA GLU A 93 -42.89 15.21 19.69
C GLU A 93 -42.46 16.58 19.11
N GLY A 94 -41.98 16.52 17.86
CA GLY A 94 -41.86 17.66 16.94
C GLY A 94 -42.34 17.27 15.53
N LYS A 95 -43.40 17.94 15.07
CA LYS A 95 -44.26 17.59 13.93
C LYS A 95 -43.57 17.56 12.55
N LYS A 96 -44.14 16.67 11.72
CA LYS A 96 -44.07 16.53 10.26
C LYS A 96 -43.88 17.84 9.47
N GLY A 97 -42.93 17.84 8.54
CA GLY A 97 -42.77 18.90 7.54
C GLY A 97 -42.06 18.43 6.26
N ARG A 98 -42.86 18.33 5.19
CA ARG A 98 -42.55 18.64 3.78
C ARG A 98 -41.57 17.75 2.98
N LYS A 99 -42.17 17.09 1.97
CA LYS A 99 -41.52 16.48 0.80
C LYS A 99 -40.94 17.56 -0.12
N GLN A 100 -39.67 17.42 -0.54
CA GLN A 100 -39.08 18.02 -1.76
C GLN A 100 -38.03 17.02 -2.26
N LYS A 101 -38.41 16.18 -3.25
CA LYS A 101 -38.15 16.31 -4.69
C LYS A 101 -36.67 16.26 -5.05
N ALA A 102 -36.34 15.19 -5.77
CA ALA A 102 -35.05 14.87 -6.35
C ALA A 102 -34.58 15.95 -7.33
N GLU A 103 -33.29 16.25 -7.28
CA GLU A 103 -32.56 16.89 -8.36
C GLU A 103 -31.16 16.25 -8.42
N GLN A 104 -30.83 15.68 -9.57
CA GLN A 104 -29.56 15.00 -9.82
C GLN A 104 -28.50 16.06 -10.12
N PRO A 105 -27.28 15.97 -9.58
CA PRO A 105 -26.23 16.92 -9.91
C PRO A 105 -25.68 16.67 -11.32
N ASP A 106 -25.46 17.78 -12.02
CA ASP A 106 -24.99 17.92 -13.38
C ASP A 106 -23.75 17.07 -13.71
N ARG A 107 -23.83 16.35 -14.84
CA ARG A 107 -22.67 15.76 -15.49
C ARG A 107 -21.78 16.88 -16.01
N ILE A 108 -20.68 17.10 -15.30
CA ILE A 108 -19.57 17.91 -15.76
C ILE A 108 -18.97 17.23 -16.99
N SER A 109 -18.83 18.05 -18.03
CA SER A 109 -18.09 17.87 -19.26
C SER A 109 -16.73 17.19 -19.07
N GLU A 110 -16.44 16.18 -19.88
CA GLU A 110 -15.06 15.85 -20.25
C GLU A 110 -15.01 15.48 -21.73
N SER A 111 -14.88 16.53 -22.53
CA SER A 111 -14.41 16.46 -23.90
C SER A 111 -12.89 16.25 -23.92
N ALA A 112 -12.45 15.43 -24.87
CA ALA A 112 -11.09 15.34 -25.42
C ALA A 112 -10.15 14.28 -24.83
N VAL A 113 -10.00 13.18 -25.59
CA VAL A 113 -8.67 12.72 -26.03
C VAL A 113 -8.80 12.18 -27.47
N PRO A 114 -8.19 12.79 -28.50
CA PRO A 114 -8.05 12.15 -29.79
C PRO A 114 -6.82 11.22 -29.79
N GLU A 115 -7.07 9.96 -30.10
CA GLU A 115 -6.09 8.88 -30.19
C GLU A 115 -5.22 9.06 -31.46
N SER A 116 -3.99 9.57 -31.28
CA SER A 116 -3.01 9.66 -32.35
C SER A 116 -2.17 8.39 -32.45
N LYS A 117 -2.49 7.61 -33.49
CA LYS A 117 -1.65 6.73 -34.32
C LYS A 117 -0.20 6.53 -33.84
N ARG A 118 0.10 5.33 -33.30
CA ARG A 118 1.46 4.79 -33.29
C ARG A 118 1.78 4.24 -34.68
N GLN A 119 2.72 4.89 -35.36
CA GLN A 119 3.38 4.35 -36.55
C GLN A 119 4.52 3.42 -36.16
N GLU A 120 4.76 2.45 -37.03
CA GLU A 120 5.69 1.32 -36.93
C GLU A 120 7.14 1.74 -36.63
N ASP A 121 7.69 1.24 -35.52
CA ASP A 121 9.14 1.12 -35.38
C ASP A 121 9.58 -0.18 -36.05
N LYS A 122 10.18 -0.04 -37.24
CA LYS A 122 10.86 -1.12 -37.95
C LYS A 122 12.17 -1.45 -37.23
N ASN A 123 12.22 -2.64 -36.66
CA ASN A 123 13.41 -3.32 -36.14
C ASN A 123 14.55 -3.36 -37.19
N PRO A 124 15.76 -2.81 -36.93
CA PRO A 124 16.93 -3.02 -37.76
C PRO A 124 17.86 -4.09 -37.17
N GLU A 125 17.40 -5.34 -37.10
CA GLU A 125 18.30 -6.49 -36.95
C GLU A 125 18.69 -7.02 -38.32
N SER A 126 19.92 -6.74 -38.75
CA SER A 126 20.78 -7.65 -39.54
C SER A 126 21.89 -6.90 -40.27
N ARG A 127 23.01 -6.61 -39.60
CA ARG A 127 24.30 -6.74 -40.29
C ARG A 127 25.49 -6.75 -39.33
N MET A 128 26.38 -7.71 -39.57
CA MET A 128 27.79 -7.77 -39.20
C MET A 128 28.12 -8.42 -37.86
N GLN A 129 28.08 -9.76 -37.85
CA GLN A 129 29.18 -10.52 -37.27
C GLN A 129 29.65 -11.52 -38.32
N GLU A 130 30.90 -11.38 -38.75
CA GLU A 130 31.77 -12.52 -39.07
C GLU A 130 33.21 -11.99 -39.08
N GLY A 131 33.87 -12.22 -37.95
CA GLY A 131 35.31 -12.06 -37.84
C GLY A 131 36.02 -13.18 -38.59
N LYS A 132 37.06 -12.82 -39.34
CA LYS A 132 38.08 -13.75 -39.78
C LYS A 132 39.39 -13.00 -40.00
N THR A 133 40.22 -12.93 -38.95
CA THR A 133 41.65 -12.66 -39.08
C THR A 133 42.33 -13.98 -39.46
N PRO A 134 43.11 -14.05 -40.55
CA PRO A 134 44.08 -15.12 -40.70
C PRO A 134 45.37 -14.72 -39.99
N GLU A 135 45.85 -15.66 -39.18
CA GLU A 135 47.16 -15.70 -38.54
C GLU A 135 48.26 -15.81 -39.61
N SER A 136 49.30 -14.96 -39.54
CA SER A 136 50.67 -15.17 -40.05
C SER A 136 51.58 -14.03 -39.58
#